data_AF-A0A961I706-F1
#
_entry.id   AF-A0A961I706-F1
#
_cell.length_a   1.000
_cell.length_b   1.000
_cell.length_c   1.000
_cell.angle_alpha   90.00
_cell.angle_beta   90.00
_cell.angle_gamma   90.00
#
_symmetry.space_group_name_H-M   'P 1'
#
loop_
_entity.id
_entity.type
_entity.pdbx_description
1 polymer ?
#
loop_
_entity_poly.entity_id
_entity_poly.type
_entity_poly.pdbx_seq_one_letter_code
_entity_poly.pdbx_strand_id
1 'polypeptide(L)'
;MIWRTKQNKWSHPLTALLCIVLPHTLLLILFSSDYYIVEPLLDPAHKLNWLYFFGSIGVATFGIAIFSALEWRNRRHLTHYIWPLLILALYSVWTLFFIEHLNRFLPANVPFWMMDHFNIIIYPATFMTPGCFYALVLLAVGLTPREVRAPDIILNSLLVIGLPVLFYLIGLALPGLFDRQDLPNFIWNVYDQLLPLIFVAASLVFFLVLVRLIWILFHTHVARKLSAWHIDKLLIVIFGLVLPMIGLL
;
A
#
# COMPACT_ATOMS: atom_id res chain seq x y z
N MET A 1 -17.70 -8.61 29.63
CA MET A 1 -17.36 -9.64 28.62
C MET A 1 -18.38 -9.64 27.46
N ILE A 2 -18.65 -8.49 26.81
CA ILE A 2 -19.76 -8.34 25.81
C ILE A 2 -19.32 -7.65 24.49
N TRP A 3 -18.02 -7.41 24.28
CA TRP A 3 -17.54 -6.74 23.04
C TRP A 3 -16.89 -7.68 22.01
N ARG A 4 -17.08 -9.00 22.12
CA ARG A 4 -16.58 -9.96 21.13
C ARG A 4 -17.50 -10.14 19.91
N THR A 5 -18.59 -9.39 19.77
CA THR A 5 -19.67 -9.72 18.80
C THR A 5 -19.99 -8.66 17.75
N LYS A 6 -19.44 -7.44 17.78
CA LYS A 6 -19.39 -6.61 16.57
C LYS A 6 -18.10 -6.92 15.83
N GLN A 7 -18.12 -8.04 15.10
CA GLN A 7 -17.05 -8.45 14.21
C GLN A 7 -16.66 -7.28 13.31
N ASN A 8 -15.37 -6.97 13.26
CA ASN A 8 -14.84 -5.91 12.41
C ASN A 8 -15.09 -6.29 10.94
N LYS A 9 -15.88 -5.51 10.20
CA LYS A 9 -16.17 -5.80 8.78
C LYS A 9 -14.90 -5.80 7.92
N TRP A 10 -13.88 -5.05 8.34
CA TRP A 10 -12.59 -5.04 7.68
C TRP A 10 -11.92 -6.42 7.74
N SER A 11 -12.10 -7.24 8.78
CA SER A 11 -11.53 -8.60 8.83
C SER A 11 -12.32 -9.65 8.04
N HIS A 12 -13.43 -9.26 7.39
CA HIS A 12 -14.21 -10.17 6.58
C HIS A 12 -13.44 -10.52 5.29
N PRO A 13 -13.33 -11.80 4.89
CA PRO A 13 -12.53 -12.19 3.71
C PRO A 13 -12.99 -11.55 2.39
N LEU A 14 -14.29 -11.28 2.25
CA LEU A 14 -14.83 -10.57 1.09
C LEU A 14 -14.24 -9.16 0.93
N THR A 15 -13.88 -8.49 2.03
CA THR A 15 -13.25 -7.16 1.98
C THR A 15 -11.85 -7.26 1.37
N ALA A 16 -11.08 -8.32 1.66
CA ALA A 16 -9.80 -8.57 1.00
C ALA A 16 -9.97 -8.83 -0.51
N LEU A 17 -11.01 -9.55 -0.92
CA LEU A 17 -11.30 -9.75 -2.34
C LEU A 17 -11.60 -8.41 -3.06
N LEU A 18 -12.38 -7.54 -2.42
CA LEU A 18 -12.73 -6.24 -3.00
C LEU A 18 -11.56 -5.24 -2.98
N CYS A 19 -10.79 -5.17 -1.90
CA CYS A 19 -9.73 -4.18 -1.74
C CYS A 19 -8.37 -4.62 -2.30
N ILE A 20 -8.17 -5.90 -2.59
CA ILE A 20 -6.89 -6.40 -3.12
C ILE A 20 -7.10 -7.10 -4.45
N VAL A 21 -7.89 -8.18 -4.45
CA VAL A 21 -7.98 -9.07 -5.62
C VAL A 21 -8.58 -8.35 -6.81
N LEU A 22 -9.67 -7.61 -6.61
CA LEU A 22 -10.32 -6.88 -7.70
C LEU A 22 -9.41 -5.78 -8.30
N PRO A 23 -8.83 -4.85 -7.51
CA PRO A 23 -7.87 -3.86 -8.02
C PRO A 23 -6.67 -4.49 -8.73
N HIS A 24 -6.07 -5.54 -8.17
CA HIS A 24 -4.96 -6.24 -8.83
C HIS A 24 -5.38 -6.93 -10.11
N THR A 25 -6.59 -7.49 -10.18
CA THR A 25 -7.08 -8.10 -11.41
C THR A 25 -7.23 -7.05 -12.51
N LEU A 26 -7.78 -5.88 -12.18
CA LEU A 26 -7.86 -4.74 -13.11
C LEU A 26 -6.47 -4.29 -13.53
N LEU A 27 -5.54 -4.16 -12.59
CA LEU A 27 -4.15 -3.83 -12.85
C LEU A 27 -3.52 -4.79 -13.86
N LEU A 28 -3.66 -6.11 -13.64
CA LEU A 28 -3.13 -7.13 -14.53
C LEU A 28 -3.78 -7.10 -15.91
N ILE A 29 -5.07 -6.81 -16.02
CA ILE A 29 -5.75 -6.66 -17.31
C ILE A 29 -5.17 -5.47 -18.08
N LEU A 30 -5.08 -4.29 -17.45
CA LEU A 30 -4.54 -3.08 -18.08
C LEU A 30 -3.10 -3.29 -18.52
N PHE A 31 -2.25 -3.79 -17.64
CA PHE A 31 -0.86 -4.07 -17.97
C PHE A 31 -0.71 -5.16 -19.03
N SER A 32 -1.58 -6.16 -19.07
CA SER A 32 -1.54 -7.16 -20.14
C SER A 32 -1.83 -6.53 -21.50
N SER A 33 -2.79 -5.60 -21.55
CA SER A 33 -3.11 -4.84 -22.76
C SER A 33 -1.91 -3.99 -23.21
N ASP A 34 -1.32 -3.22 -22.28
CA ASP A 34 -0.15 -2.39 -22.57
C ASP A 34 1.05 -3.23 -23.03
N TYR A 35 1.30 -4.36 -22.35
CA TYR A 35 2.37 -5.29 -22.70
C TYR A 35 2.23 -5.78 -24.15
N TYR A 36 1.05 -6.21 -24.59
CA TYR A 36 0.86 -6.70 -25.95
C TYR A 36 1.14 -5.64 -27.02
N ILE A 37 0.89 -4.35 -26.71
CA ILE A 37 1.17 -3.24 -27.62
C ILE A 37 2.68 -3.01 -27.74
N VAL A 38 3.41 -3.05 -26.62
CA VAL A 38 4.84 -2.71 -26.60
C VAL A 38 5.79 -3.89 -26.78
N GLU A 39 5.32 -5.11 -26.52
CA GLU A 39 6.12 -6.34 -26.56
C GLU A 39 7.00 -6.49 -27.80
N PRO A 40 6.55 -6.16 -29.04
CA PRO A 40 7.38 -6.29 -30.24
C PRO A 40 8.63 -5.39 -30.22
N LEU A 41 8.62 -4.32 -29.43
CA LEU A 41 9.69 -3.32 -29.30
C LEU A 41 10.61 -3.58 -28.10
N LEU A 42 10.25 -4.53 -27.24
CA LEU A 42 11.01 -4.84 -26.03
C LEU A 42 12.10 -5.87 -26.28
N ASP A 43 13.32 -5.56 -25.83
CA ASP A 43 14.39 -6.55 -25.75
C ASP A 43 14.07 -7.66 -24.73
N PRO A 44 14.70 -8.85 -24.83
CA PRO A 44 14.43 -9.98 -23.93
C PRO A 44 14.55 -9.64 -22.44
N ALA A 45 15.51 -8.78 -22.07
CA ALA A 45 15.69 -8.33 -20.69
C ALA A 45 14.50 -7.51 -20.18
N HIS A 46 13.93 -6.66 -21.03
CA HIS A 46 12.74 -5.86 -20.70
C HIS A 46 11.51 -6.76 -20.54
N LYS A 47 11.31 -7.71 -21.47
CA LYS A 47 10.23 -8.71 -21.38
C LYS A 47 10.27 -9.49 -20.07
N LEU A 48 11.47 -9.84 -19.61
CA LEU A 48 11.65 -10.57 -18.36
C LEU A 48 11.27 -9.73 -17.13
N ASN A 49 11.60 -8.43 -17.11
CA ASN A 49 11.19 -7.54 -16.01
C ASN A 49 9.67 -7.39 -15.93
N TRP A 50 9.02 -7.26 -17.10
CA TRP A 50 7.56 -7.30 -17.18
C TRP A 50 7.01 -8.60 -16.59
N LEU A 51 7.49 -9.75 -17.05
CA LEU A 51 7.04 -11.04 -16.54
C LEU A 51 7.25 -11.20 -15.03
N TYR A 52 8.40 -10.81 -14.48
CA TYR A 52 8.65 -10.94 -13.04
C TYR A 52 7.75 -10.03 -12.21
N PHE A 53 7.57 -8.78 -12.63
CA PHE A 53 6.73 -7.85 -11.89
C PHE A 53 5.26 -8.28 -11.93
N PHE A 54 4.67 -8.43 -13.12
CA PHE A 54 3.26 -8.79 -13.25
C PHE A 54 2.98 -10.22 -12.84
N GLY A 55 3.90 -11.15 -13.11
CA GLY A 55 3.81 -12.53 -12.65
C GLY A 55 3.80 -12.62 -11.14
N SER A 56 4.65 -11.86 -10.43
CA SER A 56 4.64 -11.83 -8.97
C SER A 56 3.34 -11.27 -8.39
N ILE A 57 2.78 -10.21 -9.00
CA ILE A 57 1.47 -9.66 -8.63
C ILE A 57 0.37 -10.70 -8.90
N GLY A 58 0.39 -11.39 -10.04
CA GLY A 58 -0.56 -12.44 -10.40
C GLY A 58 -0.54 -13.62 -9.42
N VAL A 59 0.64 -14.14 -9.09
CA VAL A 59 0.81 -15.24 -8.13
C VAL A 59 0.32 -14.83 -6.74
N ALA A 60 0.71 -13.65 -6.26
CA ALA A 60 0.26 -13.14 -4.97
C ALA A 60 -1.26 -12.92 -4.95
N THR A 61 -1.83 -12.36 -6.01
CA THR A 61 -3.27 -12.11 -6.14
C THR A 61 -4.06 -13.41 -6.11
N PHE A 62 -3.59 -14.42 -6.86
CA PHE A 62 -4.19 -15.75 -6.86
C PHE A 62 -4.10 -16.42 -5.46
N GLY A 63 -2.94 -16.34 -4.81
CA GLY A 63 -2.76 -16.85 -3.44
C GLY A 63 -3.68 -16.16 -2.43
N ILE A 64 -3.80 -14.84 -2.49
CA ILE A 64 -4.70 -14.05 -1.63
C ILE A 64 -6.16 -14.39 -1.91
N ALA A 65 -6.55 -14.60 -3.18
CA ALA A 65 -7.89 -15.00 -3.56
C ALA A 65 -8.25 -16.39 -2.99
N ILE A 66 -7.37 -17.39 -3.15
CA ILE A 66 -7.55 -18.73 -2.58
C ILE A 66 -7.65 -18.65 -1.06
N PHE A 67 -6.70 -17.97 -0.41
CA PHE A 67 -6.69 -17.85 1.04
C PHE A 67 -7.98 -17.19 1.56
N SER A 68 -8.42 -16.10 0.94
CA SER A 68 -9.65 -15.41 1.31
C SER A 68 -10.89 -16.28 1.08
N ALA A 69 -10.93 -17.05 -0.01
CA ALA A 69 -12.04 -17.97 -0.29
C ALA A 69 -12.10 -19.13 0.72
N LEU A 70 -10.94 -19.69 1.12
CA LEU A 70 -10.85 -20.73 2.14
C LEU A 70 -11.30 -20.21 3.52
N GLU A 71 -10.83 -19.03 3.92
CA GLU A 71 -11.25 -18.42 5.18
C GLU A 71 -12.74 -18.07 5.17
N TRP A 72 -13.29 -17.61 4.05
CA TRP A 72 -14.73 -17.39 3.88
C TRP A 72 -15.52 -18.70 4.03
N ARG A 73 -15.11 -19.77 3.34
CA ARG A 73 -15.73 -21.09 3.45
C ARG A 73 -15.71 -21.61 4.89
N ASN A 74 -14.59 -21.41 5.59
CA ASN A 74 -14.41 -21.82 6.98
C ASN A 74 -15.07 -20.89 8.00
N ARG A 75 -15.74 -19.81 7.55
CA ARG A 75 -16.36 -18.77 8.37
C ARG A 75 -15.38 -18.13 9.37
N ARG A 76 -14.10 -18.05 8.98
CA ARG A 76 -13.02 -17.46 9.75
C ARG A 76 -12.77 -16.02 9.29
N HIS A 77 -12.12 -15.25 10.16
CA HIS A 77 -11.80 -13.84 9.93
C HIS A 77 -10.31 -13.64 9.80
N LEU A 78 -9.93 -12.65 8.98
CA LEU A 78 -8.56 -12.21 8.77
C LEU A 78 -8.11 -11.33 9.95
N THR A 79 -7.92 -11.93 11.13
CA THR A 79 -7.56 -11.18 12.36
C THR A 79 -6.08 -11.29 12.72
N HIS A 80 -5.29 -12.05 11.97
CA HIS A 80 -3.90 -12.29 12.31
C HIS A 80 -3.00 -11.17 11.80
N TYR A 81 -2.27 -10.48 12.69
CA TYR A 81 -1.39 -9.33 12.37
C TYR A 81 -0.30 -9.62 11.32
N ILE A 82 0.13 -10.88 11.23
CA ILE A 82 1.13 -11.30 10.22
C ILE A 82 0.61 -11.09 8.80
N TRP A 83 -0.68 -11.34 8.56
CA TRP A 83 -1.24 -11.26 7.21
C TRP A 83 -1.19 -9.84 6.60
N PRO A 84 -1.66 -8.77 7.26
CA PRO A 84 -1.51 -7.42 6.73
C PRO A 84 -0.04 -6.96 6.70
N LEU A 85 0.84 -7.44 7.60
CA LEU A 85 2.28 -7.16 7.52
C LEU A 85 2.91 -7.75 6.24
N LEU A 86 2.54 -8.99 5.88
CA LEU A 86 3.02 -9.63 4.66
C LEU A 86 2.55 -8.86 3.41
N ILE A 87 1.31 -8.36 3.40
CA ILE A 87 0.81 -7.55 2.28
C ILE A 87 1.59 -6.25 2.16
N LEU A 88 1.81 -5.53 3.27
CA LEU A 88 2.60 -4.29 3.24
C LEU A 88 4.04 -4.55 2.83
N ALA A 89 4.65 -5.66 3.26
CA ALA A 89 5.98 -6.06 2.82
C ALA A 89 6.03 -6.34 1.31
N LEU A 90 5.08 -7.11 0.77
CA LEU A 90 4.98 -7.37 -0.66
C LEU A 90 4.82 -6.09 -1.46
N TYR A 91 3.95 -5.18 -1.01
CA TYR A 91 3.69 -3.93 -1.71
C TYR A 91 4.89 -2.98 -1.63
N SER A 92 5.64 -3.01 -0.53
CA SER A 92 6.92 -2.29 -0.40
C SER A 92 7.93 -2.80 -1.43
N VAL A 93 8.09 -4.12 -1.53
CA VAL A 93 8.99 -4.75 -2.50
C VAL A 93 8.58 -4.40 -3.93
N TRP A 94 7.30 -4.49 -4.28
CA TRP A 94 6.81 -4.12 -5.61
C TRP A 94 7.01 -2.64 -5.91
N THR A 95 6.73 -1.76 -4.95
CA THR A 95 6.91 -0.31 -5.13
C THR A 95 8.38 0.01 -5.37
N LEU A 96 9.29 -0.55 -4.56
CA LEU A 96 10.73 -0.35 -4.73
C LEU A 96 11.23 -0.92 -6.06
N PHE A 97 10.83 -2.14 -6.40
CA PHE A 97 11.20 -2.77 -7.67
C PHE A 97 10.73 -1.93 -8.86
N PHE A 98 9.47 -1.46 -8.84
CA PHE A 98 8.89 -0.65 -9.91
C PHE A 98 9.62 0.68 -10.07
N ILE A 99 9.88 1.39 -8.97
CA ILE A 99 10.60 2.68 -9.00
C ILE A 99 12.02 2.50 -9.53
N GLU A 100 12.75 1.50 -9.04
CA GLU A 100 14.14 1.25 -9.46
C GLU A 100 14.24 0.81 -10.93
N HIS A 101 13.23 0.09 -11.43
CA HIS A 101 13.22 -0.48 -12.77
C HIS A 101 12.30 0.26 -13.75
N LEU A 102 11.83 1.47 -13.41
CA LEU A 102 10.87 2.23 -14.21
C LEU A 102 11.30 2.37 -15.69
N ASN A 103 12.56 2.73 -15.91
CA ASN A 103 13.15 2.88 -17.25
C ASN A 103 13.23 1.57 -18.03
N ARG A 104 13.13 0.42 -17.36
CA ARG A 104 13.08 -0.91 -17.99
C ARG A 104 11.64 -1.33 -18.32
N PHE A 105 10.64 -0.75 -17.69
CA PHE A 105 9.26 -0.94 -18.12
C PHE A 105 8.92 -0.03 -19.31
N LEU A 106 9.52 1.16 -19.35
CA LEU A 106 9.32 2.19 -20.36
C LEU A 106 10.64 2.57 -21.05
N PRO A 107 11.20 1.70 -21.91
CA PRO A 107 12.45 2.03 -22.57
C PRO A 107 12.22 3.16 -23.59
N ALA A 108 13.23 4.02 -23.76
CA ALA A 108 13.14 5.24 -24.59
C ALA A 108 12.90 4.97 -26.09
N ASN A 109 13.02 3.72 -26.53
CA ASN A 109 12.75 3.28 -27.88
C ASN A 109 11.26 3.08 -28.17
N VAL A 110 10.38 3.08 -27.16
CA VAL A 110 8.93 3.01 -27.38
C VAL A 110 8.36 4.42 -27.56
N PRO A 111 7.73 4.73 -28.71
CA PRO A 111 7.14 6.03 -28.96
C PRO A 111 6.04 6.39 -27.95
N PHE A 112 6.04 7.66 -27.51
CA PHE A 112 5.10 8.17 -26.51
C PHE A 112 3.62 8.04 -26.86
N TRP A 113 3.25 7.92 -28.14
CA TRP A 113 1.86 7.76 -28.57
C TRP A 113 1.37 6.31 -28.51
N MET A 114 2.28 5.34 -28.39
CA MET A 114 1.93 3.91 -28.28
C MET A 114 1.56 3.51 -26.85
N MET A 115 1.86 4.36 -25.88
CA MET A 115 1.53 4.16 -24.48
C MET A 115 0.88 5.42 -23.94
N ASP A 116 -0.20 5.29 -23.18
CA ASP A 116 -0.57 6.35 -22.26
C ASP A 116 0.45 6.38 -21.11
N HIS A 117 1.60 7.03 -21.35
CA HIS A 117 2.75 7.05 -20.43
C HIS A 117 2.40 7.52 -19.01
N PHE A 118 1.44 8.42 -18.87
CA PHE A 118 0.98 8.85 -17.55
C PHE A 118 0.26 7.72 -16.80
N ASN A 119 -0.49 6.91 -17.53
CA ASN A 119 -1.36 5.90 -16.96
C ASN A 119 -0.55 4.72 -16.43
N ILE A 120 0.43 4.23 -17.19
CA ILE A 120 1.22 3.05 -16.82
C ILE A 120 2.10 3.25 -15.57
N ILE A 121 2.56 4.48 -15.31
CA ILE A 121 3.35 4.82 -14.11
C ILE A 121 2.42 4.93 -12.89
N ILE A 122 1.21 5.45 -13.09
CA ILE A 122 0.25 5.71 -12.01
C ILE A 122 -0.52 4.44 -11.64
N TYR A 123 -0.73 3.51 -12.56
CA TYR A 123 -1.54 2.31 -12.33
C TYR A 123 -1.08 1.46 -11.13
N PRO A 124 0.21 1.10 -10.95
CA PRO A 124 0.62 0.35 -9.77
C PRO A 124 0.27 1.08 -8.47
N ALA A 125 0.53 2.39 -8.40
CA ALA A 125 0.20 3.20 -7.23
C ALA A 125 -1.32 3.22 -6.98
N THR A 126 -2.12 3.49 -8.01
CA THR A 126 -3.59 3.55 -7.92
C THR A 126 -4.20 2.24 -7.49
N PHE A 127 -3.84 1.12 -8.11
CA PHE A 127 -4.49 -0.16 -7.89
C PHE A 127 -3.92 -0.95 -6.69
N MET A 128 -2.70 -0.64 -6.22
CA MET A 128 -2.17 -1.20 -4.96
C MET A 128 -2.64 -0.41 -3.72
N THR A 129 -2.93 0.90 -3.85
CA THR A 129 -3.36 1.76 -2.73
C THR A 129 -4.54 1.21 -1.92
N PRO A 130 -5.63 0.67 -2.52
CA PRO A 130 -6.73 0.07 -1.77
C PRO A 130 -6.27 -1.06 -0.84
N GLY A 131 -5.34 -1.89 -1.31
CA GLY A 131 -4.78 -3.00 -0.53
C GLY A 131 -3.82 -2.52 0.56
N CYS A 132 -3.01 -1.49 0.29
CA CYS A 132 -2.18 -0.81 1.30
C CYS A 132 -3.08 -0.33 2.43
N PHE A 133 -4.11 0.44 2.07
CA PHE A 133 -5.03 1.04 3.02
C PHE A 133 -5.76 -0.03 3.83
N TYR A 134 -6.25 -1.08 3.16
CA TYR A 134 -6.89 -2.21 3.81
C TYR A 134 -5.97 -2.90 4.84
N ALA A 135 -4.72 -3.17 4.49
CA ALA A 135 -3.74 -3.77 5.39
C ALA A 135 -3.42 -2.86 6.58
N LEU A 136 -3.25 -1.55 6.34
CA LEU A 136 -3.05 -0.54 7.38
C LEU A 136 -4.25 -0.46 8.34
N VAL A 137 -5.48 -0.50 7.83
CA VAL A 137 -6.69 -0.51 8.65
C VAL A 137 -6.74 -1.79 9.50
N LEU A 138 -6.47 -2.96 8.94
CA LEU A 138 -6.44 -4.20 9.72
C LEU A 138 -5.41 -4.15 10.85
N LEU A 139 -4.22 -3.62 10.59
CA LEU A 139 -3.19 -3.41 11.62
C LEU A 139 -3.63 -2.39 12.66
N ALA A 140 -4.16 -1.25 12.23
CA ALA A 140 -4.63 -0.21 13.13
C ALA A 140 -5.73 -0.73 14.06
N VAL A 141 -6.70 -1.50 13.53
CA VAL A 141 -7.78 -2.08 14.35
C VAL A 141 -7.24 -3.13 15.30
N GLY A 142 -6.34 -4.00 14.84
CA GLY A 142 -5.76 -5.01 15.71
C GLY A 142 -4.91 -4.40 16.84
N LEU A 143 -4.09 -3.40 16.53
CA LEU A 143 -3.15 -2.78 17.49
C LEU A 143 -3.85 -1.78 18.43
N THR A 144 -5.09 -1.40 18.16
CA THR A 144 -5.84 -0.51 19.03
C THR A 144 -6.43 -1.28 20.21
N PRO A 145 -6.06 -0.93 21.46
CA PRO A 145 -6.62 -1.57 22.64
C PRO A 145 -8.13 -1.31 22.75
N ARG A 146 -8.85 -2.23 23.38
CA ARG A 146 -10.32 -2.14 23.54
C ARG A 146 -10.77 -0.92 24.33
N GLU A 147 -9.96 -0.49 25.28
CA GLU A 147 -10.19 0.70 26.09
C GLU A 147 -9.20 1.76 25.65
N VAL A 148 -9.68 2.71 24.86
CA VAL A 148 -8.88 3.87 24.44
C VAL A 148 -8.81 4.84 25.61
N ARG A 149 -7.59 5.24 26.00
CA ARG A 149 -7.36 6.26 27.02
C ARG A 149 -6.94 7.58 26.38
N ALA A 150 -7.16 8.69 27.07
CA ALA A 150 -6.75 10.02 26.60
C ALA A 150 -5.24 10.12 26.22
N PRO A 151 -4.30 9.48 26.94
CA PRO A 151 -2.89 9.46 26.53
C PRO A 151 -2.65 8.81 25.16
N ASP A 152 -3.45 7.81 24.77
CA ASP A 152 -3.29 7.17 23.46
C ASP A 152 -3.62 8.15 22.32
N ILE A 153 -4.63 9.00 22.48
CA ILE A 153 -5.01 10.01 21.48
C ILE A 153 -3.89 11.04 21.32
N ILE A 154 -3.35 11.52 22.45
CA ILE A 154 -2.27 12.53 22.46
C ILE A 154 -1.02 11.96 21.81
N LEU A 155 -0.61 10.75 22.18
CA LEU A 155 0.57 10.09 21.62
C LEU A 155 0.43 9.90 20.10
N ASN A 156 -0.69 9.36 19.62
CA ASN A 156 -0.89 9.18 18.17
C ASN A 156 -0.95 10.53 17.43
N SER A 157 -1.54 11.58 18.02
CA SER A 157 -1.55 12.92 17.43
C SER A 157 -0.13 13.52 17.32
N LEU A 158 0.67 13.39 18.38
CA LEU A 158 2.06 13.83 18.39
C LEU A 158 2.90 13.07 17.37
N LEU A 159 2.68 11.76 17.21
CA LEU A 159 3.38 10.95 16.21
C LEU A 159 2.99 11.33 14.78
N VAL A 160 1.71 11.60 14.50
CA VAL A 160 1.24 12.03 13.17
C VAL A 160 1.86 13.37 12.78
N ILE A 161 2.00 14.32 13.70
CA ILE A 161 2.62 15.62 13.41
C ILE A 161 4.15 15.51 13.43
N GLY A 162 4.69 14.78 14.40
CA GLY A 162 6.12 14.65 14.66
C GLY A 162 6.87 13.87 13.60
N LEU A 163 6.28 12.81 13.01
CA LEU A 163 6.94 12.03 11.97
C LEU A 163 7.26 12.87 10.72
N PRO A 164 6.30 13.57 10.07
CA PRO A 164 6.60 14.44 8.94
C PRO A 164 7.63 15.52 9.25
N VAL A 165 7.52 16.15 10.43
CA VAL A 165 8.49 17.18 10.87
C VAL A 165 9.89 16.57 11.03
N LEU A 166 9.99 15.40 11.66
CA LEU A 166 11.25 14.69 11.83
C LEU A 166 11.87 14.33 10.47
N PHE A 167 11.08 13.79 9.54
CA PHE A 167 11.56 13.47 8.18
C PHE A 167 11.98 14.70 7.39
N TYR A 168 11.25 15.81 7.53
CA TYR A 168 11.62 17.08 6.93
C TYR A 168 12.97 17.59 7.47
N LEU A 169 13.15 17.57 8.80
CA LEU A 169 14.41 17.98 9.42
C LEU A 169 15.57 17.06 9.05
N ILE A 170 15.34 15.75 9.02
CA ILE A 170 16.32 14.76 8.54
C ILE A 170 16.67 15.04 7.08
N GLY A 171 15.69 15.30 6.23
CA GLY A 171 15.90 15.60 4.80
C GLY A 171 16.66 16.91 4.56
N LEU A 172 16.52 17.90 5.44
CA LEU A 172 17.32 19.13 5.40
C LEU A 172 18.76 18.91 5.90
N ALA A 173 18.93 18.10 6.94
CA ALA A 173 20.23 17.88 7.56
C ALA A 173 21.10 16.88 6.79
N LEU A 174 20.52 15.82 6.23
CA LEU A 174 21.24 14.72 5.57
C LEU A 174 22.18 15.19 4.44
N PRO A 175 21.74 16.03 3.49
CA PRO A 175 22.62 16.46 2.40
C PRO A 175 23.83 17.27 2.89
N GLY A 176 23.69 18.02 3.99
CA GLY A 176 24.77 18.82 4.56
C GLY A 176 25.77 18.03 5.42
N LEU A 177 25.41 16.81 5.84
CA LEU A 177 26.27 15.92 6.63
C LEU A 177 27.12 14.98 5.76
N PHE A 178 26.75 14.79 4.50
CA PHE A 178 27.37 13.85 3.59
C PHE A 178 27.76 14.55 2.30
N ASP A 179 28.88 15.28 2.32
CA ASP A 179 29.44 15.79 1.07
C ASP A 179 29.97 14.60 0.24
N ARG A 180 29.66 14.59 -1.05
CA ARG A 180 29.87 13.43 -1.94
C ARG A 180 31.35 13.08 -2.06
N GLN A 181 32.23 14.02 -1.74
CA GLN A 181 33.68 13.92 -1.86
C GLN A 181 34.35 13.18 -0.70
N ASP A 182 33.72 13.13 0.48
CA ASP A 182 34.36 12.65 1.71
C ASP A 182 34.05 11.18 2.04
N LEU A 183 33.09 10.56 1.35
CA LEU A 183 32.66 9.20 1.61
C LEU A 183 33.21 8.19 0.58
N PRO A 184 33.73 7.04 1.03
CA PRO A 184 34.04 5.93 0.14
C PRO A 184 32.82 5.52 -0.71
N ASN A 185 33.04 5.21 -1.99
CA ASN A 185 31.99 4.79 -2.95
C ASN A 185 31.09 3.66 -2.42
N PHE A 186 31.63 2.76 -1.62
CA PHE A 186 30.86 1.69 -0.99
C PHE A 186 29.76 2.21 -0.06
N ILE A 187 30.05 3.24 0.75
CA ILE A 187 29.08 3.81 1.70
C ILE A 187 27.96 4.51 0.94
N TRP A 188 28.29 5.18 -0.17
CA TRP A 188 27.27 5.79 -1.03
C TRP A 188 26.32 4.77 -1.65
N ASN A 189 26.83 3.66 -2.16
CA ASN A 189 25.97 2.62 -2.74
C ASN A 189 25.01 2.02 -1.71
N VAL A 190 25.48 1.83 -0.47
CA VAL A 190 24.62 1.34 0.63
C VAL A 190 23.57 2.39 0.99
N TYR A 191 23.94 3.66 1.05
CA TYR A 191 22.99 4.75 1.30
C TYR A 191 21.91 4.84 0.22
N ASP A 192 22.28 4.77 -1.06
CA ASP A 192 21.34 4.85 -2.19
C ASP A 192 20.31 3.71 -2.17
N GLN A 193 20.68 2.54 -1.66
CA GLN A 193 19.77 1.40 -1.53
C GLN A 193 18.93 1.42 -0.24
N LEU A 194 19.51 1.88 0.88
CA LEU A 194 18.81 1.91 2.17
C LEU A 194 17.85 3.08 2.31
N LEU A 195 18.16 4.23 1.69
CA LEU A 195 17.35 5.43 1.84
C LEU A 195 15.90 5.23 1.34
N PRO A 196 15.65 4.65 0.14
CA PRO A 196 14.29 4.35 -0.31
C PRO A 196 13.55 3.41 0.65
N LEU A 197 14.23 2.39 1.17
CA LEU A 197 13.65 1.45 2.13
C LEU A 197 13.23 2.16 3.42
N ILE A 198 14.06 3.06 3.95
CA ILE A 198 13.75 3.87 5.12
C ILE A 198 12.53 4.76 4.84
N PHE A 199 12.47 5.41 3.68
CA PHE A 199 11.32 6.24 3.30
C PHE A 199 10.01 5.44 3.18
N VAL A 200 10.06 4.24 2.60
CA VAL A 200 8.89 3.36 2.52
C VAL A 200 8.45 2.92 3.91
N ALA A 201 9.37 2.43 4.74
CA ALA A 201 9.07 2.01 6.11
C ALA A 201 8.51 3.16 6.96
N ALA A 202 9.11 4.34 6.86
CA ALA A 202 8.67 5.56 7.49
C ALA A 202 7.25 5.97 7.09
N SER A 203 6.97 5.94 5.79
CA SER A 203 5.66 6.27 5.23
C SER A 203 4.62 5.28 5.75
N LEU A 204 4.92 3.98 5.77
CA LEU A 204 4.02 2.96 6.32
C LEU A 204 3.74 3.19 7.81
N VAL A 205 4.76 3.50 8.61
CA VAL A 205 4.59 3.82 10.04
C VAL A 205 3.74 5.08 10.20
N PHE A 206 4.02 6.13 9.44
CA PHE A 206 3.23 7.37 9.47
C PHE A 206 1.76 7.10 9.14
N PHE A 207 1.47 6.43 8.03
CA PHE A 207 0.09 6.11 7.63
C PHE A 207 -0.59 5.16 8.61
N LEU A 208 0.14 4.22 9.22
CA LEU A 208 -0.41 3.35 10.27
C LEU A 208 -0.86 4.16 11.49
N VAL A 209 -0.02 5.08 11.98
CA VAL A 209 -0.37 5.95 13.11
C VAL A 209 -1.52 6.88 12.73
N LEU A 210 -1.52 7.42 11.51
CA LEU A 210 -2.61 8.28 11.01
C LEU A 210 -3.95 7.54 10.95
N VAL A 211 -3.98 6.35 10.32
CA VAL A 211 -5.18 5.52 10.23
C VAL A 211 -5.65 5.10 11.63
N ARG A 212 -4.72 4.77 12.53
CA ARG A 212 -5.04 4.45 13.94
C ARG A 212 -5.64 5.65 14.68
N LEU A 213 -5.09 6.85 14.51
CA LEU A 213 -5.62 8.06 15.12
C LEU A 213 -7.04 8.35 14.61
N ILE A 214 -7.23 8.30 13.28
CA ILE A 214 -8.52 8.46 12.64
C ILE A 214 -9.53 7.45 13.20
N TRP A 215 -9.16 6.17 13.24
CA TRP A 215 -9.98 5.10 13.80
C TRP A 215 -10.40 5.38 15.25
N ILE A 216 -9.43 5.77 16.10
CA ILE A 216 -9.68 6.12 17.49
C ILE A 216 -10.69 7.29 17.58
N LEU A 217 -10.43 8.40 16.89
CA LEU A 217 -11.29 9.60 16.93
C LEU A 217 -12.72 9.31 16.46
N PHE A 218 -12.87 8.51 15.40
CA PHE A 218 -14.19 8.10 14.92
C PHE A 218 -14.95 7.28 15.95
N HIS A 219 -14.28 6.34 16.62
CA HIS A 219 -14.93 5.47 17.59
C HIS A 219 -15.13 6.10 18.98
N THR A 220 -14.33 7.07 19.40
CA THR A 220 -14.47 7.74 20.71
C THR A 220 -15.41 8.94 20.67
N HIS A 221 -15.39 9.75 19.61
CA HIS A 221 -16.10 11.04 19.58
C HIS A 221 -17.27 11.09 18.59
N VAL A 222 -17.14 10.49 17.40
CA VAL A 222 -18.11 10.66 16.29
C VAL A 222 -19.20 9.57 16.29
N ALA A 223 -18.86 8.33 16.68
CA ALA A 223 -19.76 7.17 16.67
C ALA A 223 -20.97 7.27 17.63
N ARG A 224 -21.03 8.28 18.50
CA ARG A 224 -22.23 8.56 19.32
C ARG A 224 -23.34 9.28 18.55
N LYS A 225 -23.04 9.97 17.43
CA LYS A 225 -24.01 10.81 16.70
C LYS A 225 -24.31 10.33 15.28
N LEU A 226 -23.33 9.74 14.60
CA LEU A 226 -23.50 9.10 13.29
C LEU A 226 -23.39 7.59 13.44
N SER A 227 -24.32 6.87 12.81
CA SER A 227 -24.26 5.41 12.72
C SER A 227 -22.93 5.00 12.11
N ALA A 228 -21.99 4.53 12.95
CA ALA A 228 -20.67 4.02 12.57
C ALA A 228 -20.74 3.00 11.40
N TRP A 229 -21.93 2.39 11.23
CA TRP A 229 -22.23 1.46 10.16
C TRP A 229 -22.12 2.05 8.74
N HIS A 230 -22.40 3.35 8.57
CA HIS A 230 -22.32 4.03 7.26
C HIS A 230 -20.89 4.42 6.92
N ILE A 231 -20.08 4.77 7.93
CA ILE A 231 -18.71 5.27 7.74
C ILE A 231 -17.80 4.12 7.26
N ASP A 232 -17.89 2.93 7.86
CA ASP A 232 -17.10 1.77 7.41
C ASP A 232 -17.37 1.42 5.95
N LYS A 233 -18.64 1.43 5.54
CA LYS A 233 -19.03 1.16 4.15
C LYS A 233 -18.54 2.25 3.21
N LEU A 234 -18.68 3.51 3.60
CA LEU A 234 -18.21 4.66 2.82
C LEU A 234 -16.70 4.55 2.58
N LEU A 235 -15.91 4.25 3.62
CA LEU A 235 -14.47 4.09 3.49
C LEU A 235 -14.09 2.92 2.57
N ILE A 236 -14.75 1.76 2.70
CA ILE A 236 -14.53 0.63 1.78
C ILE A 236 -14.86 1.02 0.34
N VAL A 237 -15.94 1.76 0.10
CA VAL A 237 -16.32 2.20 -1.25
C VAL A 237 -15.34 3.24 -1.79
N ILE A 238 -14.96 4.24 -0.99
CA ILE A 238 -14.03 5.29 -1.42
C ILE A 238 -12.66 4.68 -1.73
N PHE A 239 -12.09 3.93 -0.79
CA PHE A 239 -10.74 3.40 -0.94
C PHE A 239 -10.70 2.14 -1.82
N GLY A 240 -11.74 1.31 -1.81
CA GLY A 240 -11.79 0.07 -2.59
C GLY A 240 -12.27 0.25 -4.03
N LEU A 241 -13.04 1.30 -4.34
CA LEU A 241 -13.70 1.44 -5.64
C LEU A 241 -13.49 2.82 -6.25
N VAL A 242 -13.75 3.91 -5.52
CA VAL A 242 -13.66 5.27 -6.08
C VAL A 242 -12.23 5.65 -6.43
N LEU A 243 -11.27 5.46 -5.51
CA LEU A 243 -9.86 5.80 -5.76
C LEU A 243 -9.26 5.04 -6.96
N PRO A 244 -9.46 3.71 -7.08
CA PRO A 244 -9.06 2.99 -8.28
C PRO A 244 -9.67 3.54 -9.57
N MET A 245 -10.95 3.93 -9.54
CA MET A 245 -11.61 4.49 -10.72
C MET A 245 -11.16 5.92 -11.04
N ILE A 246 -10.77 6.72 -10.04
CA ILE A 246 -10.19 8.05 -10.30
C ILE A 246 -8.86 7.91 -11.05
N GLY A 247 -8.02 6.94 -10.70
CA GLY A 247 -6.77 6.73 -11.44
C GLY A 247 -6.93 6.06 -12.81
N LEU A 248 -8.16 5.79 -13.25
CA LEU A 248 -8.50 5.41 -14.62
C LEU A 248 -8.97 6.60 -15.49
N LEU A 249 -9.20 7.78 -14.88
CA LEU A 249 -9.64 9.02 -15.54
C LEU A 249 -8.45 9.95 -15.80
#